data_AF-A0A973MDP4-F1
#
_entry.id   AF-A0A973MDP4-F1
#
_cell.length_a   1.000
_cell.length_b   1.000
_cell.length_c   1.000
_cell.angle_alpha   90.00
_cell.angle_beta   90.00
_cell.angle_gamma   90.00
#
_symmetry.space_group_name_H-M   'P 1'
#
loop_
_entity.id
_entity.type
_entity.pdbx_description
1 polymer ?
#
loop_
_entity_poly.entity_id
_entity_poly.type
_entity_poly.pdbx_seq_one_letter_code
_entity_poly.pdbx_strand_id
1 'polypeptide(L)' 'MATNTSGRSKRGFAAMDPAKQREIASKGGKASHGGGRKSSSHR' A
#
# COMPACT_ATOMS: atom_id res chain seq x y z
N MET A 1 15.11 28.08 -16.63
CA MET A 1 14.07 27.38 -17.40
C MET A 1 13.06 26.80 -16.43
N ALA A 2 11.94 27.47 -16.22
CA ALA A 2 10.89 27.04 -15.29
C ALA A 2 9.90 26.11 -16.01
N THR A 3 10.05 24.81 -15.80
CA THR A 3 9.06 23.76 -16.08
C THR A 3 9.37 22.62 -15.09
N ASN A 4 8.52 22.27 -14.14
CA ASN A 4 7.24 21.67 -14.44
C ASN A 4 6.33 21.71 -13.23
N THR A 5 5.07 21.96 -13.55
CA THR A 5 3.91 22.02 -12.67
C THR A 5 3.99 21.10 -11.45
N SER A 6 3.78 21.73 -10.30
CA SER A 6 3.46 21.18 -8.99
C SER A 6 2.08 20.47 -8.97
N GLY A 7 1.75 19.73 -10.03
CA GLY A 7 0.59 18.85 -10.07
C GLY A 7 0.95 17.54 -9.42
N ARG A 8 0.46 17.29 -8.20
CA ARG A 8 0.55 15.98 -7.54
C ARG A 8 -0.07 14.93 -8.48
N SER A 9 0.77 14.31 -9.30
CA SER A 9 0.37 13.25 -10.22
C SER A 9 -0.33 12.17 -9.40
N LYS A 10 -1.54 11.79 -9.80
CA LYS A 10 -2.33 10.71 -9.20
C LYS A 10 -1.54 9.40 -9.35
N ARG A 11 -0.65 9.16 -8.39
CA ARG A 11 0.25 8.00 -8.32
C ARG A 11 0.13 7.33 -6.96
N GLY A 12 0.51 6.06 -6.92
CA GLY A 12 0.47 5.26 -5.70
C GLY A 12 -0.90 4.65 -5.43
N PHE A 13 -0.99 3.96 -4.31
CA PHE A 13 -2.14 3.13 -3.95
C PHE A 13 -3.46 3.90 -3.87
N ALA A 14 -3.44 5.09 -3.27
CA ALA A 14 -4.62 5.94 -3.12
C ALA A 14 -5.13 6.55 -4.44
N ALA A 15 -4.32 6.50 -5.50
CA ALA A 15 -4.70 7.01 -6.81
C ALA A 15 -5.15 5.90 -7.79
N MET A 16 -5.14 4.63 -7.35
CA MET A 16 -5.62 3.51 -8.16
C MET A 16 -7.16 3.45 -8.18
N ASP A 17 -7.70 2.68 -9.11
CA ASP A 17 -9.13 2.35 -9.14
C ASP A 17 -9.56 1.61 -7.84
N PRO A 18 -10.75 1.91 -7.28
CA PRO A 18 -11.23 1.30 -6.04
C PRO A 18 -11.29 -0.23 -6.06
N ALA A 19 -11.61 -0.86 -7.19
CA ALA A 19 -11.67 -2.32 -7.28
C ALA A 19 -10.26 -2.93 -7.15
N LYS A 20 -9.29 -2.34 -7.85
CA LYS A 20 -7.87 -2.76 -7.76
C LYS A 20 -7.28 -2.50 -6.37
N GLN A 21 -7.64 -1.37 -5.75
CA GLN A 21 -7.24 -1.04 -4.39
C GLN A 21 -7.76 -2.09 -3.38
N ARG A 22 -9.03 -2.49 -3.50
CA ARG A 22 -9.65 -3.53 -2.65
C ARG A 22 -9.00 -4.89 -2.83
N GLU A 23 -8.69 -5.28 -4.05
CA GLU A 23 -8.02 -6.55 -4.34
C GLU A 23 -6.62 -6.59 -3.69
N ILE A 24 -5.82 -5.55 -3.88
CA ILE A 24 -4.47 -5.44 -3.31
C ILE A 24 -4.53 -5.41 -1.77
N ALA A 25 -5.46 -4.65 -1.18
CA ALA A 25 -5.66 -4.61 0.26
C ALA A 25 -6.03 -5.99 0.83
N SER A 26 -6.93 -6.71 0.16
CA SER A 26 -7.32 -8.07 0.55
C SER A 26 -6.14 -9.04 0.51
N LYS A 27 -5.30 -8.96 -0.54
CA LYS A 27 -4.07 -9.75 -0.66
C LYS A 27 -3.06 -9.41 0.44
N GLY A 28 -2.85 -8.12 0.71
CA GLY A 28 -1.94 -7.64 1.76
C GLY A 28 -2.36 -8.07 3.16
N GLY A 29 -3.65 -7.97 3.50
CA GLY A 29 -4.17 -8.43 4.79
C GLY A 29 -4.02 -9.93 4.99
N LYS A 30 -4.29 -10.73 3.96
CA LYS A 30 -4.06 -12.20 3.99
C LYS A 30 -2.58 -12.55 4.17
N ALA A 31 -1.69 -11.85 3.48
CA ALA A 31 -0.24 -12.06 3.60
C ALA A 31 0.28 -11.73 5.02
N SER A 32 -0.20 -10.64 5.62
CA SER A 32 0.18 -10.23 6.99
C SER A 32 -0.25 -11.23 8.06
N HIS A 33 -1.33 -11.98 7.83
CA HIS A 33 -1.77 -13.05 8.73
C HIS A 33 -0.93 -14.33 8.65
N GLY A 34 -0.21 -14.56 7.55
CA GLY A 34 0.55 -15.79 7.32
C GLY A 34 2.05 -15.73 7.63
N GLY A 35 2.62 -14.55 7.89
CA GLY A 35 4.08 -14.38 7.69
C GLY A 35 4.95 -13.83 8.82
N GLY A 36 4.45 -13.21 9.89
CA GLY A 36 5.40 -12.41 10.70
C GLY A 36 4.96 -11.86 12.04
N ARG A 37 4.09 -12.55 12.78
CA ARG A 37 3.81 -12.19 14.18
C ARG A 37 4.17 -13.34 15.12
N LYS A 38 5.37 -13.89 14.97
CA LYS A 38 6.07 -14.45 16.14
C LYS A 38 6.46 -13.25 16.98
N SER A 39 5.55 -12.88 17.89
CA SER A 39 5.89 -12.13 19.09
C SER A 39 7.20 -12.68 19.63
N SER A 40 8.30 -11.96 19.41
CA SER A 40 9.52 -12.15 20.18
C SER A 40 9.23 -11.57 21.56
N SER A 41 8.37 -12.28 22.30
CA SER A 41 8.36 -12.28 23.75
C SER A 41 9.70 -12.87 24.16
N HIS A 42 10.73 -12.03 24.21
CA HIS A 42 11.86 -12.28 25.07
C HIS A 42 11.43 -11.77 26.44
N ARG A 43 11.10 -12.73 27.32
CA ARG A 43 11.35 -12.58 28.75
C ARG A 43 12.85 -12.38 28.97
#